data_AF-A0A1W1D232-F1
#
_entry.id   AF-A0A1W1D232-F1
#
_cell.length_a   1.000
_cell.length_b   1.000
_cell.length_c   1.000
_cell.angle_alpha   90.00
_cell.angle_beta   90.00
_cell.angle_gamma   90.00
#
_symmetry.space_group_name_H-M   'P 1'
#
loop_
_entity.id
_entity.type
_entity.pdbx_description
1 polymer ?
#
loop_
_entity_poly.entity_id
_entity_poly.type
_entity_poly.pdbx_seq_one_letter_code
_entity_poly.pdbx_strand_id
1 'polypeptide(L)' 'MSDAVIKELAVRKAEIEKELELLFTTNLKITDWDVPEADDSEAADIILKIMDKKIQALKADVKAGKYTNY' A
#
# COMPACT_ATOMS: atom_id res chain seq x y z
N MET A 1 -10.47 20.68 -1.22
CA MET A 1 -10.95 19.58 -0.34
C MET A 1 -11.62 20.24 0.86
N SER A 2 -12.77 19.77 1.32
CA SER A 2 -13.44 20.37 2.48
C SER A 2 -12.82 19.91 3.80
N ASP A 3 -12.92 20.72 4.85
CA ASP A 3 -12.43 20.39 6.19
C ASP A 3 -13.08 19.12 6.77
N ALA A 4 -14.32 18.82 6.37
CA ALA A 4 -15.03 17.60 6.77
C ALA A 4 -14.34 16.34 6.22
N VAL A 5 -13.89 16.37 4.97
CA VAL A 5 -13.17 15.25 4.34
C VAL A 5 -11.80 15.04 4.97
N ILE A 6 -11.08 16.13 5.31
CA ILE A 6 -9.78 16.03 5.99
C ILE A 6 -9.94 15.36 7.37
N LYS A 7 -10.97 15.75 8.14
CA LYS A 7 -11.23 15.18 9.46
C LYS A 7 -11.66 13.71 9.39
N GLU A 8 -12.51 13.35 8.44
CA GLU A 8 -12.90 11.95 8.23
C GLU A 8 -11.70 11.08 7.85
N LEU A 9 -10.86 11.54 6.92
CA LEU A 9 -9.65 10.81 6.52
C LEU A 9 -8.59 10.75 7.63
N ALA A 10 -8.54 11.73 8.52
CA ALA A 10 -7.65 11.69 9.69
C ALA A 10 -8.04 10.56 10.67
N VAL A 11 -9.33 10.28 10.82
CA VAL A 11 -9.80 9.13 11.61
C VAL A 11 -9.40 7.81 10.93
N ARG A 12 -9.52 7.74 9.60
CA ARG A 12 -9.17 6.54 8.82
C ARG A 12 -7.68 6.36 8.54
N LYS A 13 -6.84 7.36 8.85
CA LYS A 13 -5.38 7.28 8.64
C LYS A 13 -4.78 6.01 9.26
N ALA A 14 -5.14 5.72 10.50
CA ALA A 14 -4.63 4.54 11.22
C ALA A 14 -5.07 3.22 10.57
N GLU A 15 -6.30 3.16 10.05
CA GLU A 15 -6.82 1.99 9.34
C GLU A 15 -6.10 1.80 8.00
N ILE A 16 -5.91 2.87 7.23
CA ILE A 16 -5.19 2.84 5.94
C ILE A 16 -3.73 2.38 6.15
N GLU A 17 -3.04 2.90 7.17
CA GLU A 17 -1.67 2.51 7.49
C GLU A 17 -1.60 1.02 7.88
N LYS A 18 -2.54 0.56 8.71
CA LYS A 18 -2.64 -0.84 9.13
C LYS A 18 -2.93 -1.78 7.96
N GLU A 19 -3.82 -1.39 7.04
CA GLU A 19 -4.15 -2.18 5.85
C GLU A 19 -2.95 -2.33 4.91
N LEU A 20 -2.16 -1.27 4.74
CA LEU A 20 -0.91 -1.33 3.97
C LEU A 20 0.13 -2.24 4.64
N GLU A 21 0.29 -2.15 5.96
CA GLU A 21 1.18 -3.04 6.72
C GLU A 21 0.73 -4.50 6.64
N LEU A 22 -0.58 -4.76 6.73
CA LEU A 22 -1.14 -6.11 6.58
C LEU A 22 -0.86 -6.68 5.19
N LEU A 23 -1.02 -5.87 4.14
CA LEU A 23 -0.71 -6.30 2.78
C LEU A 23 0.77 -6.65 2.64
N PHE A 24 1.67 -5.81 3.16
CA PHE A 24 3.10 -6.06 3.14
C PHE A 24 3.47 -7.36 3.87
N THR A 25 3.08 -7.47 5.14
CA THR A 25 3.45 -8.60 6.02
C THR A 25 2.85 -9.92 5.55
N THR A 26 1.65 -9.92 4.96
CA THR A 26 1.04 -11.13 4.39
C THR A 26 1.86 -11.65 3.20
N ASN A 27 2.34 -10.77 2.32
CA ASN A 27 3.16 -11.18 1.18
C ASN A 27 4.56 -11.64 1.60
N LEU A 28 5.14 -11.03 2.65
CA LEU A 28 6.41 -11.49 3.20
C LEU A 28 6.24 -12.93 3.74
N LYS A 29 5.20 -13.18 4.54
CA LYS A 29 4.89 -14.51 5.07
C LYS A 29 4.63 -15.57 3.99
N ILE A 30 3.96 -15.19 2.89
CA ILE A 30 3.78 -16.09 1.74
C ILE A 30 5.13 -16.40 1.11
N THR A 31 6.03 -15.42 1.00
CA THR A 31 7.38 -15.62 0.47
C THR A 31 8.16 -16.59 1.35
N ASP A 32 8.09 -16.46 2.68
CA ASP A 32 8.74 -17.39 3.61
C ASP A 32 8.18 -18.82 3.48
N TRP A 33 6.90 -18.97 3.15
CA TRP A 33 6.28 -20.28 2.92
C TRP A 33 6.69 -20.90 1.59
N ASP A 34 6.75 -20.09 0.52
CA ASP A 34 7.04 -20.55 -0.83
C ASP A 34 8.55 -20.74 -1.06
N VAL A 35 9.39 -19.93 -0.40
CA VAL A 35 10.85 -19.93 -0.51
C VAL A 35 11.48 -19.77 0.89
N PRO A 36 11.53 -20.85 1.70
CA PRO A 36 12.01 -20.79 3.09
C PRO A 36 13.49 -20.38 3.25
N GLU A 37 14.30 -20.51 2.19
CA GLU A 37 15.71 -20.10 2.17
C GLU A 37 15.93 -18.65 1.70
N ALA A 38 14.86 -17.90 1.42
CA ALA A 38 14.96 -16.51 0.99
C ALA A 38 15.59 -15.65 2.09
N ASP A 39 16.34 -14.61 1.68
CA ASP A 39 16.73 -13.55 2.59
C ASP A 39 15.54 -12.63 2.84
N ASP A 40 15.05 -12.60 4.09
CA ASP A 40 13.87 -11.81 4.48
C ASP A 40 14.01 -10.33 4.13
N SER A 41 15.23 -9.77 4.19
CA SER A 41 15.47 -8.36 3.92
C SER A 41 15.38 -8.05 2.43
N GLU A 42 15.94 -8.91 1.58
CA GLU A 42 15.82 -8.80 0.13
C GLU A 42 14.36 -8.97 -0.33
N ALA A 43 13.66 -9.99 0.21
CA ALA A 43 12.24 -10.20 -0.07
C ALA A 43 11.39 -8.99 0.33
N ALA A 44 11.61 -8.44 1.53
CA ALA A 44 10.93 -7.24 2.01
C ALA A 44 11.14 -6.03 1.08
N ASP A 45 12.39 -5.77 0.66
CA ASP A 45 12.71 -4.66 -0.24
C ASP A 45 12.02 -4.81 -1.62
N ILE A 46 11.99 -6.02 -2.16
CA ILE A 46 11.29 -6.31 -3.42
C ILE A 46 9.77 -6.08 -3.28
N ILE A 47 9.15 -6.57 -2.21
CA ILE A 47 7.72 -6.38 -1.95
C ILE A 47 7.40 -4.88 -1.85
N LEU A 48 8.20 -4.11 -1.09
CA LEU A 48 8.01 -2.67 -0.96
C LEU A 48 8.15 -1.94 -2.31
N LYS A 49 9.10 -2.34 -3.16
CA LYS A 49 9.25 -1.79 -4.52
C LYS A 49 8.02 -2.07 -5.39
N ILE A 50 7.43 -3.26 -5.30
CA ILE A 50 6.19 -3.60 -6.01
C ILE A 50 5.03 -2.72 -5.53
N MET A 51 4.89 -2.58 -4.20
CA MET A 51 3.85 -1.74 -3.59
C MET A 51 3.99 -0.27 -3.98
N ASP A 52 5.20 0.31 -3.90
CA ASP A 52 5.43 1.71 -4.30
C ASP A 52 5.10 1.91 -5.78
N LYS A 53 5.53 1.00 -6.67
CA LYS A 53 5.19 1.09 -8.10
C LYS A 53 3.67 1.17 -8.33
N LYS A 54 2.88 0.38 -7.59
CA LYS A 54 1.42 0.45 -7.67
C LYS A 54 0.87 1.76 -7.10
N ILE A 55 1.41 2.27 -5.99
CA ILE A 55 1.05 3.57 -5.43
C ILE A 55 1.34 4.70 -6.43
N GLN A 56 2.48 4.68 -7.11
CA GLN A 56 2.80 5.66 -8.15
C GLN A 56 1.81 5.60 -9.32
N ALA A 57 1.39 4.41 -9.73
CA ALA A 57 0.35 4.26 -10.75
C ALA A 57 -1.00 4.82 -10.28
N LEU A 58 -1.41 4.57 -9.03
CA LEU A 58 -2.64 5.15 -8.46
C LEU A 58 -2.57 6.69 -8.41
N LYS A 59 -1.42 7.25 -8.04
CA LYS A 59 -1.19 8.71 -8.09
C LYS A 59 -1.35 9.26 -9.50
N ALA A 60 -0.82 8.56 -10.51
CA ALA A 60 -0.99 8.95 -11.91
C ALA A 60 -2.46 8.90 -12.35
N ASP A 61 -3.19 7.86 -11.94
CA ASP A 61 -4.62 7.68 -12.24
C ASP A 61 -5.49 8.79 -11.62
N VAL A 62 -5.18 9.21 -10.37
CA VAL A 62 -5.81 10.37 -9.73
C VAL A 62 -5.56 11.65 -10.52
N LYS A 63 -4.31 11.91 -10.92
CA LYS A 63 -3.95 13.10 -11.73
C LYS A 63 -4.62 13.09 -13.10
N ALA A 64 -4.85 11.91 -13.67
CA ALA A 64 -5.56 11.73 -14.94
C ALA A 64 -7.09 11.86 -14.81
N GLY A 65 -7.62 12.11 -13.60
CA GLY A 65 -9.06 12.28 -13.38
C GLY A 65 -9.86 10.97 -13.42
N LYS A 66 -9.21 9.80 -13.31
CA LYS A 66 -9.92 8.51 -13.35
C LYS A 66 -10.94 8.34 -12.22
N TYR A 67 -10.76 9.06 -11.12
CA TYR A 67 -11.61 8.99 -9.92
C TYR A 67 -12.48 10.23 -9.70
N THR A 68 -12.64 11.11 -10.70
CA THR A 68 -13.38 12.38 -10.55
C THR A 68 -14.89 12.19 -10.29
N ASN A 69 -15.44 11.00 -10.54
CA ASN A 69 -16.87 10.67 -10.34
C ASN A 69 -17.11 9.52 -9.33
N TYR A 70 -16.14 9.27 -8.44
CA TYR A 70 -16.23 8.24 -7.40
C TYR A 70 -16.76 8.80 -6.07
#